data_AF-A0A1M6GBZ2-F1
#
_entry.id   AF-A0A1M6GBZ2-F1
#
_cell.length_a   1.000
_cell.length_b   1.000
_cell.length_c   1.000
_cell.angle_alpha   90.00
_cell.angle_beta   90.00
_cell.angle_gamma   90.00
#
_symmetry.space_group_name_H-M   'P 1'
#
loop_
_entity.id
_entity.type
_entity.pdbx_description
1 polymer ?
#
loop_
_entity_poly.entity_id
_entity_poly.type
_entity_poly.pdbx_seq_one_letter_code
_entity_poly.pdbx_strand_id
1 'polypeptide(L)'
;MKYLIFMLFLSLPKYGVAQEAPSKTSETSNSFIGNWKIDLRPTPDSDEYFQYFVVKTINKNAFNGTFYSSEITNGILNNNWPELYFAFSTTDQSNEYYHSGYLKDGKLYGITYCPKRGFTAPSTGIKE
;
A
#
# COMPACT_ATOMS: atom_id res chain seq x y z
N MET A 1 -24.35 59.62 36.97
CA MET A 1 -23.20 59.24 36.13
C MET A 1 -23.07 57.72 36.14
N LYS A 2 -23.43 57.04 35.03
CA LYS A 2 -23.24 55.60 34.85
C LYS A 2 -21.96 55.40 34.02
N TYR A 3 -20.93 54.80 34.60
CA TYR A 3 -19.74 54.40 33.86
C TYR A 3 -20.03 53.08 33.12
N LEU A 4 -19.95 53.13 31.80
CA LEU A 4 -20.02 51.97 30.92
C LEU A 4 -18.61 51.37 30.82
N ILE A 5 -18.37 50.26 31.53
CA ILE A 5 -17.11 49.51 31.40
C ILE A 5 -17.27 48.53 30.23
N PHE A 6 -16.55 48.79 29.14
CA PHE A 6 -16.46 47.92 27.98
C PHE A 6 -15.32 46.93 28.22
N MET A 7 -15.64 45.70 28.64
CA MET A 7 -14.65 44.63 28.77
C MET A 7 -14.37 44.01 27.40
N LEU A 8 -13.23 44.36 26.82
CA LEU A 8 -12.71 43.75 25.59
C LEU A 8 -12.18 42.35 25.92
N PHE A 9 -12.95 41.31 25.59
CA PHE A 9 -12.46 39.93 25.63
C PHE A 9 -11.48 39.70 24.47
N LEU A 10 -10.17 39.79 24.74
CA LEU A 10 -9.13 39.32 23.83
C LEU A 10 -9.19 37.80 23.74
N SER A 11 -9.78 37.28 22.66
CA SER A 11 -9.70 35.86 22.30
C SER A 11 -8.33 35.55 21.73
N LEU A 12 -7.43 35.01 22.56
CA LEU A 12 -6.18 34.42 22.08
C LEU A 12 -6.50 33.17 21.24
N PRO A 13 -5.98 33.05 20.00
CA PRO A 13 -6.11 31.83 19.24
C PRO A 13 -5.36 30.74 20.00
N LYS A 14 -6.08 29.69 20.41
CA LYS A 14 -5.47 28.46 20.90
C LYS A 14 -4.75 27.85 19.72
N TYR A 15 -3.45 28.11 19.60
CA TYR A 15 -2.56 27.30 18.79
C TYR A 15 -2.56 25.91 19.43
N GLY A 16 -3.48 25.06 18.94
CA GLY A 16 -3.41 23.63 19.19
C GLY A 16 -2.10 23.16 18.60
N VAL A 17 -1.17 22.74 19.45
CA VAL A 17 -0.05 21.91 19.02
C VAL A 17 -0.68 20.71 18.32
N ALA A 18 -0.48 20.60 17.01
CA ALA A 18 -0.85 19.41 16.27
C ALA A 18 -0.03 18.27 16.88
N GLN A 19 -0.68 17.45 17.70
CA GLN A 19 -0.08 16.25 18.23
C GLN A 19 0.15 15.33 17.02
N GLU A 20 1.41 15.08 16.67
CA GLU A 20 1.74 14.08 15.66
C GLU A 20 1.04 12.77 16.07
N ALA A 21 0.16 12.28 15.19
CA ALA A 21 -0.52 11.02 15.43
C ALA A 21 0.54 9.93 15.64
N PRO A 22 0.32 8.98 16.57
CA PRO A 22 1.26 7.90 16.79
C PRO A 22 1.59 7.21 15.47
N SER A 23 2.89 6.97 15.24
CA SER A 23 3.45 6.38 14.01
C SER A 23 2.92 4.97 13.78
N LYS A 24 1.71 4.87 13.19
CA LYS A 24 1.14 3.63 12.63
C LYS A 24 1.95 3.12 11.41
N THR A 25 2.87 3.96 10.96
CA THR A 25 3.72 3.87 9.77
C THR A 25 4.71 2.70 9.84
N SER A 26 5.34 2.44 11.00
CA SER A 26 6.35 1.39 11.13
C SER A 26 5.75 -0.01 11.23
N GLU A 27 4.69 -0.19 12.03
CA GLU A 27 4.08 -1.51 12.25
C GLU A 27 3.37 -2.05 11.01
N THR A 28 2.63 -1.19 10.29
CA THR A 28 1.93 -1.60 9.06
C THR A 28 2.93 -1.97 7.95
N SER A 29 4.03 -1.23 7.82
CA SER A 29 5.08 -1.54 6.85
C SER A 29 5.77 -2.86 7.19
N ASN A 30 6.03 -3.14 8.47
CA ASN A 30 6.58 -4.43 8.91
C ASN A 30 5.62 -5.60 8.61
N SER A 31 4.30 -5.37 8.68
CA SER A 31 3.32 -6.39 8.31
C SER A 31 3.30 -6.72 6.81
N PHE A 32 3.84 -5.86 5.95
CA PHE A 32 3.95 -6.09 4.51
C PHE A 32 5.15 -6.96 4.12
N ILE A 33 6.25 -6.92 4.89
CA ILE A 33 7.45 -7.74 4.67
C ILE A 33 7.13 -9.23 4.86
N GLY A 34 7.59 -10.09 3.96
CA GLY A 34 7.45 -11.55 4.05
C GLY A 34 7.05 -12.22 2.75
N ASN A 35 6.65 -13.49 2.87
CA ASN A 35 6.17 -14.29 1.74
C ASN A 35 4.64 -14.22 1.67
N TRP A 36 4.14 -14.05 0.47
CA TRP A 36 2.71 -14.01 0.18
C TRP A 36 2.39 -15.02 -0.92
N LYS A 37 1.40 -15.88 -0.64
CA LYS A 37 0.82 -16.77 -1.64
C LYS A 37 -0.31 -16.03 -2.35
N ILE A 38 -0.10 -15.77 -3.64
CA ILE A 38 -0.99 -14.98 -4.49
C ILE A 38 -1.80 -15.89 -5.40
N ASP A 39 -3.11 -15.75 -5.35
CA ASP A 39 -4.04 -16.37 -6.28
C ASP A 39 -4.16 -15.54 -7.55
N LEU A 40 -3.82 -16.15 -8.69
CA LEU A 40 -3.83 -15.58 -10.02
C LEU A 40 -4.82 -16.30 -10.96
N ARG A 41 -5.81 -17.00 -10.41
CA ARG A 41 -6.84 -17.66 -11.23
C ARG A 41 -7.49 -16.65 -12.19
N PRO A 42 -7.73 -17.01 -13.47
CA PRO A 42 -8.26 -16.07 -14.46
C PRO A 42 -9.72 -15.70 -14.20
N THR A 43 -10.48 -16.59 -13.56
CA THR A 43 -11.87 -16.35 -13.11
C THR A 43 -12.10 -16.99 -11.74
N PRO A 44 -13.11 -16.57 -10.97
CA PRO A 44 -13.40 -17.15 -9.65
C PRO A 44 -13.60 -18.67 -9.67
N ASP A 45 -14.19 -19.20 -10.74
CA ASP A 45 -14.55 -20.62 -10.89
C ASP A 45 -13.43 -21.47 -11.53
N SER A 46 -12.31 -20.86 -11.92
CA SER A 46 -11.15 -21.59 -12.44
C SER A 46 -10.39 -22.31 -11.33
N ASP A 47 -9.66 -23.35 -11.73
CA ASP A 47 -8.71 -24.03 -10.85
C ASP A 47 -7.73 -23.04 -10.22
N GLU A 48 -7.29 -23.36 -9.01
CA GLU A 48 -6.39 -22.51 -8.25
C GLU A 48 -5.06 -22.35 -8.98
N TYR A 49 -4.59 -21.10 -9.08
CA TYR A 49 -3.31 -20.81 -9.69
C TYR A 49 -2.49 -19.90 -8.78
N PHE A 50 -1.66 -20.52 -7.95
CA PHE A 50 -0.86 -19.80 -6.96
C PHE A 50 0.54 -19.46 -7.45
N GLN A 51 0.97 -18.24 -7.15
CA GLN A 51 2.34 -17.77 -7.32
C GLN A 51 2.80 -16.99 -6.08
N TYR A 52 4.11 -16.81 -5.95
CA TYR A 52 4.68 -16.15 -4.77
C TYR A 52 5.02 -14.68 -5.01
N PHE A 53 4.65 -13.85 -4.04
CA PHE A 53 5.10 -12.47 -3.90
C PHE A 53 5.94 -12.38 -2.63
N VAL A 54 7.23 -12.11 -2.78
CA VAL A 54 8.18 -11.99 -1.68
C VAL A 54 8.53 -10.52 -1.52
N VAL A 55 8.29 -9.95 -0.34
CA VAL A 55 8.75 -8.62 0.04
C VAL A 55 9.93 -8.80 1.00
N LYS A 56 11.15 -8.51 0.54
CA LYS A 56 12.39 -8.78 1.29
C LYS A 56 12.72 -7.66 2.27
N THR A 57 12.76 -6.42 1.78
CA THR A 57 13.12 -5.25 2.59
C THR A 57 12.30 -4.03 2.20
N ILE A 58 12.11 -3.13 3.17
CA ILE A 58 11.51 -1.81 2.98
C ILE A 58 12.52 -0.76 3.44
N ASN A 59 12.75 0.26 2.62
CA ASN A 59 13.53 1.44 2.98
C ASN A 59 12.70 2.69 2.68
N LYS A 60 12.27 3.36 3.76
CA LYS A 60 11.27 4.44 3.69
C LYS A 60 10.01 3.92 2.99
N ASN A 61 9.74 4.41 1.78
CA ASN A 61 8.58 4.04 0.97
C ASN A 61 8.96 3.16 -0.21
N ALA A 62 10.22 2.77 -0.36
CA ALA A 62 10.65 1.85 -1.40
C ALA A 62 10.74 0.42 -0.84
N PHE A 63 10.44 -0.57 -1.68
CA PHE A 63 10.59 -1.98 -1.30
C PHE A 63 11.18 -2.80 -2.45
N ASN A 64 11.73 -3.96 -2.12
CA ASN A 64 12.26 -4.91 -3.10
C ASN A 64 11.84 -6.35 -2.77
N GLY A 65 12.08 -7.24 -3.73
CA GLY A 65 11.76 -8.64 -3.65
C GLY A 65 11.39 -9.21 -5.01
N THR A 66 10.56 -10.24 -5.04
CA THR A 66 10.19 -10.94 -6.27
C THR A 66 8.68 -11.12 -6.36
N PHE A 67 8.15 -11.11 -7.57
CA PHE A 67 6.76 -11.46 -7.86
C PHE A 67 6.74 -12.46 -9.00
N TYR A 68 6.18 -13.64 -8.75
CA TYR A 68 6.15 -14.74 -9.70
C TYR A 68 7.54 -15.02 -10.30
N SER A 69 8.54 -15.18 -9.43
CA SER A 69 9.95 -15.41 -9.76
C SER A 69 10.66 -14.28 -10.52
N SER A 70 9.98 -13.19 -10.88
CA SER A 70 10.59 -12.01 -11.47
C SER A 70 10.99 -11.00 -10.40
N GLU A 71 12.16 -10.37 -10.57
CA GLU A 71 12.60 -9.30 -9.69
C GLU A 71 11.70 -8.07 -9.80
N ILE A 72 11.43 -7.46 -8.65
CA ILE A 72 10.63 -6.25 -8.53
C ILE A 72 11.49 -5.04 -8.88
N THR A 73 10.92 -4.16 -9.71
CA THR A 73 11.48 -2.85 -10.02
C THR A 73 10.49 -1.75 -9.66
N ASN A 74 10.98 -0.55 -9.37
CA ASN A 74 10.15 0.62 -9.03
C ASN A 74 9.13 0.36 -7.89
N GLY A 75 9.47 -0.50 -6.94
CA GLY A 75 8.62 -0.84 -5.80
C GLY A 75 8.41 0.36 -4.88
N ILE A 76 7.16 0.79 -4.71
CA ILE A 76 6.76 1.93 -3.88
C ILE A 76 5.56 1.61 -2.99
N LEU A 77 5.57 2.19 -1.79
CA LEU A 77 4.52 2.13 -0.79
C LEU A 77 3.90 3.49 -0.56
N ASN A 78 2.60 3.50 -0.27
CA ASN A 78 1.89 4.65 0.28
C ASN A 78 1.15 4.20 1.54
N ASN A 79 1.58 4.73 2.68
CA ASN A 79 1.06 4.46 4.02
C ASN A 79 0.39 5.70 4.65
N ASN A 80 0.07 6.71 3.82
CA ASN A 80 -0.65 7.91 4.27
C ASN A 80 -2.17 7.72 4.33
N TRP A 81 -2.66 6.56 3.88
CA TRP A 81 -4.07 6.16 3.90
C TRP A 81 -4.32 5.09 4.98
N PRO A 82 -5.57 4.79 5.35
CA PRO A 82 -5.85 3.78 6.37
C PRO A 82 -5.27 2.40 6.05
N GLU A 83 -5.26 2.03 4.77
CA GLU A 83 -4.62 0.84 4.22
C GLU A 83 -3.21 1.17 3.69
N LEU A 84 -2.32 0.18 3.69
CA LEU A 84 -1.05 0.27 3.00
C LEU A 84 -1.27 -0.08 1.52
N TYR A 85 -0.97 0.88 0.64
CA TYR A 85 -1.00 0.70 -0.81
C TYR A 85 0.40 0.45 -1.35
N PHE A 86 0.50 -0.34 -2.41
CA PHE A 86 1.77 -0.61 -3.08
C PHE A 86 1.62 -0.59 -4.60
N ALA A 87 2.71 -0.30 -5.29
CA ALA A 87 2.85 -0.49 -6.72
C ALA A 87 4.28 -0.90 -7.07
N PHE A 88 4.43 -1.65 -8.16
CA PHE A 88 5.73 -2.06 -8.68
C PHE A 88 5.62 -2.55 -10.13
N SER A 89 6.77 -2.74 -10.78
CA SER A 89 6.87 -3.37 -12.09
C SER A 89 7.66 -4.67 -12.04
N THR A 90 7.31 -5.61 -12.92
CA THR A 90 8.17 -6.75 -13.27
C THR A 90 8.32 -6.83 -14.79
N THR A 91 9.34 -7.54 -15.24
CA THR A 91 9.61 -7.75 -16.67
C THR A 91 9.83 -9.24 -16.92
N ASP A 92 9.22 -9.77 -17.97
CA ASP A 92 9.62 -11.04 -18.59
C ASP A 92 10.42 -10.75 -19.88
N GLN A 93 10.79 -11.78 -20.64
CA GLN A 93 11.59 -11.58 -21.87
C GLN A 93 10.93 -10.64 -22.91
N SER A 94 9.60 -10.49 -22.88
CA SER A 94 8.81 -9.84 -23.92
C SER A 94 7.90 -8.72 -23.40
N ASN A 95 7.61 -8.65 -22.11
CA ASN A 95 6.56 -7.79 -21.56
C ASN A 95 7.00 -7.14 -20.24
N GLU A 96 6.59 -5.90 -20.06
CA GLU A 96 6.55 -5.23 -18.77
C GLU A 96 5.15 -5.36 -18.18
N TYR A 97 5.08 -5.64 -16.89
CA TYR A 97 3.86 -5.74 -16.11
C TYR A 97 3.88 -4.69 -15.01
N TYR A 98 2.76 -4.01 -14.84
CA TYR A 98 2.55 -3.06 -13.75
C TYR A 98 1.60 -3.69 -12.75
N HIS A 99 2.00 -3.69 -11.49
CA HIS A 99 1.26 -4.28 -10.40
C HIS A 99 0.92 -3.18 -9.40
N SER A 100 -0.30 -3.20 -8.88
CA SER A 100 -0.69 -2.35 -7.77
C SER A 100 -1.68 -3.07 -6.86
N GLY A 101 -1.78 -2.62 -5.61
CA GLY A 101 -2.67 -3.23 -4.66
C GLY A 101 -2.63 -2.58 -3.30
N TYR A 102 -3.28 -3.23 -2.34
CA TYR A 102 -3.32 -2.79 -0.96
C TYR A 102 -3.41 -3.97 0.01
N LEU A 103 -2.97 -3.73 1.24
CA LEU A 103 -3.08 -4.64 2.38
C LEU A 103 -4.29 -4.24 3.23
N LYS A 104 -5.24 -5.16 3.38
CA LYS A 104 -6.42 -4.98 4.23
C LYS A 104 -6.75 -6.28 4.95
N ASP A 105 -6.97 -6.18 6.27
CA ASP A 105 -7.36 -7.32 7.11
C ASP A 105 -6.43 -8.55 6.96
N GLY A 106 -5.12 -8.29 6.84
CA GLY A 106 -4.10 -9.33 6.68
C GLY A 106 -4.05 -10.00 5.31
N LYS A 107 -4.81 -9.49 4.32
CA LYS A 107 -4.84 -9.99 2.94
C LYS A 107 -4.38 -8.93 1.96
N LEU A 108 -3.68 -9.35 0.91
CA LEU A 108 -3.39 -8.50 -0.23
C LEU A 108 -4.53 -8.57 -1.24
N TYR A 109 -4.85 -7.43 -1.82
CA TYR A 109 -5.73 -7.30 -2.97
C TYR A 109 -4.95 -6.55 -4.04
N GLY A 110 -4.87 -7.12 -5.24
CA GLY A 110 -4.01 -6.60 -6.28
C GLY A 110 -4.64 -6.65 -7.67
N ILE A 111 -3.97 -5.96 -8.58
CA ILE A 111 -4.25 -6.00 -10.02
C ILE A 111 -2.92 -5.95 -10.78
N THR A 112 -2.83 -6.75 -11.83
CA THR A 112 -1.74 -6.70 -12.81
C THR A 112 -2.27 -6.13 -14.11
N TYR A 113 -1.54 -5.20 -14.72
CA TYR A 113 -1.82 -4.60 -16.01
C TYR A 113 -0.63 -4.77 -16.96
N CYS A 114 -0.88 -5.25 -18.17
CA CYS A 114 0.12 -5.33 -19.24
C CYS A 114 -0.50 -4.82 -20.56
N PRO A 115 -0.20 -3.56 -20.95
CA PRO A 115 -0.76 -2.96 -22.16
C PRO A 115 -0.42 -3.75 -23.42
N LYS A 116 0.83 -4.23 -23.54
CA LYS A 116 1.31 -4.96 -24.71
C LYS A 116 0.51 -6.24 -24.99
N ARG A 117 -0.03 -6.86 -23.94
CA ARG A 117 -0.88 -8.06 -24.02
C ARG A 117 -2.38 -7.73 -24.01
N GLY A 118 -2.78 -6.47 -23.85
CA GLY A 118 -4.18 -6.10 -23.59
C GLY A 118 -4.72 -6.79 -22.33
N PHE A 119 -3.87 -6.95 -21.30
CA PHE A 119 -4.12 -7.82 -20.16
C PHE A 119 -4.37 -7.05 -18.88
N THR A 120 -5.41 -7.44 -18.15
CA THR A 120 -5.64 -7.06 -16.75
C THR A 120 -6.08 -8.29 -15.96
N ALA A 121 -5.56 -8.46 -14.74
CA ALA A 121 -5.95 -9.57 -13.88
C ALA A 121 -5.99 -9.14 -12.41
N PRO A 122 -7.13 -9.34 -11.72
CA PRO A 122 -7.21 -9.18 -10.27
C PRO A 122 -6.47 -10.33 -9.58
N SER A 123 -5.99 -10.08 -8.36
CA SER A 123 -5.37 -11.10 -7.52
C SER A 123 -5.68 -10.88 -6.05
N THR A 124 -5.59 -11.95 -5.28
CA THR A 124 -5.65 -11.89 -3.81
C THR A 124 -4.49 -12.65 -3.21
N GLY A 125 -3.94 -12.14 -2.11
CA GLY A 125 -2.81 -12.76 -1.43
C GLY A 125 -3.11 -13.04 0.03
N ILE A 126 -2.63 -14.18 0.52
CA ILE A 126 -2.55 -14.48 1.94
C ILE A 126 -1.09 -14.61 2.34
N LYS A 127 -0.79 -14.24 3.59
CA LYS A 127 0.56 -14.40 4.13
C LYS A 127 0.85 -15.87 4.39
N GLU A 128 2.09 -16.27 4.14
CA GLU A 128 2.61 -17.62 4.43
C GLU A 128 3.45 -17.62 5.72
#